data_AF-F2LV14-F1
#
_entry.id   AF-F2LV14-F1
#
_cell.length_a   1.000
_cell.length_b   1.000
_cell.length_c   1.000
_cell.angle_alpha   90.00
_cell.angle_beta   90.00
_cell.angle_gamma   90.00
#
_symmetry.space_group_name_H-M   'P 1'
#
loop_
_entity.id
_entity.type
_entity.pdbx_description
1 polymer ?
#
loop_
_entity_poly.entity_id
_entity_poly.type
_entity_poly.pdbx_seq_one_letter_code
_entity_poly.pdbx_strand_id
1 'polypeptide(L)'
;MLSNITAAVEEQSASIEEVTQTVTTVTHSTREVVSSLNEVANQSVDLTEVSNQAFKMLQKLKLDHPMEDIYKLLRQAKEEIEDTINNAIKNGVISSSDIWDRDYRPIPNTNPQKYETRFTDFIKKYIQPIEDKYLAKNNKFKYFLLVDNNGYAAAHNSIYDKPLTGDYEKDLINNRSKRKFDDPVGLACARNTEPLLVQTYLRDTGNAMYDMSVPIYVEGKHWGGLRTGVEV
;
A
#
# COMPACT_ATOMS: atom_id res chain seq x y z
N MET A 1 -46.08 -48.01 1.71
CA MET A 1 -45.51 -47.13 0.67
C MET A 1 -45.95 -45.68 0.89
N LEU A 2 -47.25 -45.36 0.93
CA LEU A 2 -47.77 -44.01 1.24
C LEU A 2 -47.29 -43.44 2.59
N SER A 3 -47.34 -44.21 3.67
CA SER A 3 -46.87 -43.77 5.00
C SER A 3 -45.38 -43.40 5.05
N ASN A 4 -44.52 -44.07 4.27
CA ASN A 4 -43.09 -43.75 4.21
C ASN A 4 -42.83 -42.46 3.42
N ILE A 5 -43.65 -42.17 2.41
CA ILE A 5 -43.56 -40.93 1.63
C ILE A 5 -44.02 -39.75 2.50
N THR A 6 -45.09 -39.89 3.27
CA THR A 6 -45.55 -38.85 4.19
C THR A 6 -44.51 -38.52 5.25
N ALA A 7 -43.90 -39.53 5.89
CA ALA A 7 -42.85 -39.32 6.88
C ALA A 7 -41.61 -38.62 6.27
N ALA A 8 -41.20 -39.00 5.06
CA ALA A 8 -40.09 -38.36 4.37
C ALA A 8 -40.39 -36.90 3.97
N VAL A 9 -41.64 -36.59 3.60
CA VAL A 9 -42.08 -35.22 3.29
C VAL A 9 -42.14 -34.35 4.55
N GLU A 10 -42.57 -34.90 5.69
CA GLU A 10 -42.55 -34.22 6.99
C GLU A 10 -41.11 -33.95 7.44
N GLU A 11 -40.21 -34.94 7.33
CA GLU A 11 -38.79 -34.79 7.64
C GLU A 11 -38.11 -33.75 6.72
N GLN A 12 -38.40 -33.79 5.42
CA GLN A 12 -37.89 -32.81 4.46
C GLN A 12 -38.40 -31.40 4.75
N SER A 13 -39.67 -31.26 5.15
CA SER A 13 -40.25 -29.95 5.50
C SER A 13 -39.59 -29.38 6.76
N ALA A 14 -39.35 -30.21 7.76
CA ALA A 14 -38.62 -29.83 8.98
C ALA A 14 -37.19 -29.40 8.65
N SER A 15 -36.48 -30.14 7.79
CA SER A 15 -35.13 -29.74 7.33
C SER A 15 -35.13 -28.44 6.53
N ILE A 16 -36.13 -28.17 5.69
CA ILE A 16 -36.24 -26.91 4.94
C ILE A 16 -36.47 -25.73 5.90
N GLU A 17 -37.26 -25.92 6.95
CA GLU A 17 -37.51 -24.91 7.98
C GLU A 17 -36.23 -24.60 8.77
N GLU A 18 -35.48 -25.63 9.16
CA GLU A 18 -34.18 -25.50 9.82
C GLU A 18 -33.13 -24.79 8.94
N VAL A 19 -33.05 -25.14 7.65
CA VAL A 19 -32.18 -24.46 6.68
C VAL A 19 -32.58 -23.00 6.52
N THR A 20 -33.88 -22.71 6.44
CA THR A 20 -34.39 -21.34 6.29
C THR A 20 -34.05 -20.48 7.51
N GLN A 21 -34.21 -21.06 8.71
CA GLN A 21 -33.83 -20.40 9.96
C GLN A 21 -32.31 -20.16 10.02
N THR A 22 -31.51 -21.15 9.63
CA THR A 22 -30.05 -21.03 9.57
C THR A 22 -29.60 -19.94 8.59
N VAL A 23 -30.17 -19.90 7.38
CA VAL A 23 -29.88 -18.85 6.39
C VAL A 23 -30.25 -17.47 6.92
N THR A 24 -31.38 -17.35 7.64
CA THR A 24 -31.81 -16.10 8.26
C THR A 24 -30.81 -15.63 9.32
N THR A 25 -30.37 -16.53 10.20
CA THR A 25 -29.34 -16.25 11.21
C THR A 25 -28.02 -15.84 10.57
N VAL A 26 -27.53 -16.60 9.59
CA VAL A 26 -26.27 -16.28 8.88
C VAL A 26 -26.36 -14.92 8.19
N THR A 27 -27.48 -14.61 7.54
CA THR A 27 -27.69 -13.29 6.89
C THR A 27 -27.66 -12.17 7.92
N HIS A 28 -28.29 -12.37 9.09
CA HIS A 28 -28.29 -11.39 10.16
C HIS A 28 -26.87 -11.17 10.72
N SER A 29 -26.17 -12.24 11.10
CA SER A 29 -24.80 -12.16 11.60
C SER A 29 -23.84 -11.54 10.57
N THR A 30 -24.03 -11.82 9.28
CA THR A 30 -23.24 -11.18 8.21
C THR A 30 -23.45 -9.67 8.17
N ARG A 31 -24.70 -9.19 8.36
CA ARG A 31 -24.99 -7.75 8.42
C ARG A 31 -24.37 -7.09 9.65
N GLU A 32 -24.43 -7.75 10.81
CA GLU A 32 -23.78 -7.26 12.03
C GLU A 32 -22.27 -7.15 11.85
N VAL A 33 -21.62 -8.18 11.29
CA VAL A 33 -20.19 -8.16 10.96
C VAL A 33 -19.86 -7.01 10.01
N VAL A 34 -20.64 -6.79 8.94
CA VAL A 34 -20.43 -5.65 8.03
C VAL A 34 -20.57 -4.31 8.76
N SER A 35 -21.55 -4.18 9.66
CA SER A 35 -21.73 -2.96 10.46
C SER A 35 -20.54 -2.71 11.38
N SER A 36 -20.09 -3.73 12.12
CA SER A 36 -18.91 -3.62 12.99
C SER A 36 -17.63 -3.33 12.21
N LEU A 37 -17.47 -3.91 11.00
CA LEU A 37 -16.34 -3.61 10.13
C LEU A 37 -16.32 -2.14 9.67
N ASN A 38 -17.49 -1.57 9.36
CA ASN A 38 -17.58 -0.15 9.02
C ASN A 38 -17.24 0.75 10.22
N GLU A 39 -17.66 0.37 11.42
CA GLU A 39 -17.33 1.11 12.65
C GLU A 39 -15.83 1.07 12.95
N VAL A 40 -15.21 -0.11 12.85
CA VAL A 40 -13.76 -0.28 13.00
C VAL A 40 -13.00 0.51 11.93
N ALA A 41 -13.48 0.54 10.68
CA ALA A 41 -12.89 1.34 9.62
C ALA A 41 -12.93 2.83 9.94
N ASN A 42 -14.06 3.35 10.43
CA ASN A 42 -14.18 4.75 10.83
C ASN A 42 -13.25 5.08 12.02
N GLN A 43 -13.21 4.23 13.05
CA GLN A 43 -12.30 4.40 14.18
C GLN A 43 -10.82 4.38 13.75
N SER A 44 -10.48 3.60 12.73
CA SER A 44 -9.12 3.55 12.18
C SER A 44 -8.74 4.86 11.47
N VAL A 45 -9.70 5.51 10.81
CA VAL A 45 -9.52 6.86 10.24
C VAL A 45 -9.29 7.87 11.36
N ASP A 46 -10.10 7.86 12.41
CA ASP A 46 -9.96 8.77 13.56
C ASP A 46 -8.61 8.57 14.26
N LEU A 47 -8.20 7.32 14.48
CA LEU A 47 -6.90 6.99 15.09
C LEU A 47 -5.74 7.49 14.23
N THR A 48 -5.86 7.38 12.90
CA THR A 48 -4.87 7.92 11.96
C THR A 48 -4.77 9.44 12.09
N GLU A 49 -5.91 10.14 12.19
CA GLU A 49 -5.92 11.59 12.38
C GLU A 49 -5.26 11.99 13.71
N VAL A 50 -5.64 11.34 14.82
CA VAL A 50 -5.06 11.59 16.15
C VAL A 50 -3.55 11.29 16.16
N SER A 51 -3.12 10.19 15.56
CA SER A 51 -1.71 9.83 15.43
C SER A 51 -0.92 10.90 14.66
N ASN A 52 -1.47 11.39 13.54
CA ASN A 52 -0.87 12.47 12.77
C ASN A 52 -0.77 13.77 13.58
N GLN A 53 -1.81 14.13 14.33
CA GLN A 53 -1.80 15.32 15.19
C GLN A 53 -0.77 15.19 16.31
N ALA A 54 -0.73 14.05 16.99
CA ALA A 54 0.24 13.76 18.04
C ALA A 54 1.67 13.84 17.49
N PHE A 55 1.92 13.25 16.30
CA PHE A 55 3.23 13.30 15.69
C PHE A 55 3.64 14.71 15.23
N LYS A 56 2.70 15.48 14.67
CA LYS A 56 2.91 16.91 14.36
C LYS A 56 3.29 17.70 15.62
N MET A 57 2.71 17.37 16.78
CA MET A 57 3.04 17.99 18.06
C MET A 57 4.43 17.56 18.56
N LEU A 58 4.76 16.27 18.48
CA LEU A 58 6.09 15.75 18.83
C LEU A 58 7.20 16.38 17.98
N GLN A 59 6.98 16.56 16.67
CA GLN A 59 7.92 17.27 15.80
C GLN A 59 8.18 18.72 16.26
N LYS A 60 7.14 19.43 16.68
CA LYS A 60 7.29 20.81 17.19
C LYS A 60 8.11 20.86 18.48
N LEU A 61 8.02 19.81 19.30
CA LEU A 61 8.70 19.71 20.58
C LEU A 61 10.14 19.19 20.47
N LYS A 62 10.58 18.70 19.30
CA LYS A 62 11.93 18.13 19.05
C LYS A 62 12.35 17.14 20.15
N LEU A 63 11.42 16.25 20.52
CA LEU A 63 11.63 15.25 21.55
C LEU A 63 12.35 14.06 20.93
N ASP A 64 13.43 13.62 21.57
CA ASP A 64 14.21 12.45 21.17
C ASP A 64 13.32 11.20 21.17
N HIS A 65 12.83 10.83 19.98
CA HIS A 65 11.86 9.74 19.77
C HIS A 65 12.31 8.87 18.60
N PRO A 66 12.23 7.53 18.67
CA PRO A 66 12.68 6.64 17.60
C PRO A 66 12.06 6.93 16.21
N MET A 67 10.84 7.47 16.17
CA MET A 67 10.19 7.88 14.92
C MET A 67 10.74 9.19 14.33
N GLU A 68 11.45 10.02 15.09
CA GLU A 68 12.14 11.20 14.55
C GLU A 68 13.32 10.78 13.67
N ASP A 69 14.09 9.78 14.07
CA ASP A 69 15.16 9.21 13.24
C ASP A 69 14.61 8.60 11.95
N ILE A 70 13.50 7.86 12.04
CA ILE A 70 12.81 7.32 10.86
C ILE A 70 12.36 8.45 9.93
N TYR A 71 11.71 9.47 10.46
CA TYR A 71 11.24 10.61 9.67
C TYR A 71 12.39 11.38 9.03
N LYS A 72 13.51 11.54 9.75
CA LYS A 72 14.74 12.14 9.22
C LYS A 72 15.29 11.36 8.04
N LEU A 73 15.37 10.02 8.14
CA LEU A 73 15.81 9.17 7.04
C LEU A 73 14.85 9.23 5.85
N LEU A 74 13.54 9.25 6.11
CA LEU A 74 12.51 9.39 5.09
C LEU A 74 12.61 10.73 4.34
N ARG A 75 12.87 11.83 5.06
CA ARG A 75 13.11 13.16 4.48
C ARG A 75 14.38 13.22 3.64
N GLN A 76 15.48 12.64 4.13
CA GLN A 76 16.73 12.55 3.38
C GLN A 76 16.56 11.78 2.08
N ALA A 77 15.82 10.66 2.12
CA ALA A 77 15.49 9.88 0.93
C ALA A 77 14.64 10.68 -0.06
N LYS A 78 13.62 11.41 0.43
CA LYS A 78 12.81 12.32 -0.37
C LYS A 78 13.67 13.37 -1.08
N GLU A 79 14.51 14.09 -0.34
CA GLU A 79 15.37 15.15 -0.88
C GLU A 79 16.28 14.60 -1.98
N GLU A 80 16.91 13.44 -1.75
CA GLU A 80 17.78 12.81 -2.73
C GLU A 80 17.05 12.31 -3.99
N ILE A 81 15.84 11.76 -3.83
CA ILE A 81 15.00 11.34 -4.96
C ILE A 81 14.57 12.55 -5.78
N GLU A 82 14.09 13.62 -5.14
CA GLU A 82 13.68 14.85 -5.82
C GLU A 82 14.85 15.49 -6.58
N ASP A 83 16.02 15.58 -5.94
CA ASP A 83 17.24 16.09 -6.58
C ASP A 83 17.65 15.21 -7.76
N THR A 84 17.57 13.89 -7.63
CA THR A 84 17.91 12.94 -8.70
C THR A 84 16.99 13.12 -9.90
N ILE A 85 15.68 13.21 -9.69
CA ILE A 85 14.69 13.41 -10.75
C ILE A 85 14.89 14.77 -11.42
N ASN A 86 14.96 15.86 -10.64
CA ASN A 86 15.08 17.21 -11.19
C ASN A 86 16.41 17.40 -11.95
N ASN A 87 17.52 16.85 -11.46
CA ASN A 87 18.79 16.88 -12.17
C ASN A 87 18.76 16.02 -13.44
N ALA A 88 18.10 14.86 -13.42
CA ALA A 88 17.94 14.02 -14.60
C ALA A 88 17.13 14.74 -15.70
N ILE A 89 16.06 15.46 -15.34
CA ILE A 89 15.29 16.28 -16.26
C ILE A 89 16.16 17.40 -16.83
N LYS A 90 16.84 18.15 -15.95
CA LYS A 90 17.72 19.27 -16.34
C LYS A 90 18.84 18.85 -17.30
N ASN A 91 19.37 17.64 -17.12
CA ASN A 91 20.46 17.09 -17.93
C ASN A 91 19.97 16.27 -19.14
N GLY A 92 18.66 16.17 -19.38
CA GLY A 92 18.09 15.44 -20.51
C GLY A 92 18.20 13.92 -20.42
N VAL A 93 18.40 13.35 -19.22
CA VAL A 93 18.42 11.90 -18.99
C VAL A 93 17.01 11.29 -19.09
N ILE A 94 15.99 12.05 -18.68
CA ILE A 94 14.57 11.75 -18.89
C ILE A 94 13.85 13.07 -19.23
N SER A 95 12.86 13.03 -20.12
CA SER A 95 12.08 14.24 -20.39
C SER A 95 11.04 14.50 -19.29
N SER A 96 10.64 15.77 -19.12
CA SER A 96 9.53 16.11 -18.22
C SER A 96 8.24 15.35 -18.61
N SER A 97 7.94 15.22 -19.91
CA SER A 97 6.77 14.44 -20.34
C SER A 97 6.83 12.96 -19.96
N ASP A 98 8.02 12.35 -19.94
CA ASP A 98 8.16 10.93 -19.61
C ASP A 98 8.03 10.68 -18.11
N ILE A 99 8.59 11.55 -17.25
CA ILE A 99 8.42 11.41 -15.80
C ILE A 99 6.96 11.64 -15.37
N TRP A 100 6.23 12.49 -16.09
CA TRP A 100 4.81 12.76 -15.88
C TRP A 100 3.87 11.78 -16.60
N ASP A 101 4.41 10.76 -17.27
CA ASP A 101 3.60 9.77 -17.97
C ASP A 101 2.63 9.04 -17.02
N ARG A 102 1.40 8.84 -17.46
CA ARG A 102 0.36 8.10 -16.73
C ARG A 102 -0.34 7.08 -17.66
N ASP A 103 0.24 6.82 -18.83
CA ASP A 103 -0.20 5.77 -19.76
C ASP A 103 0.31 4.40 -19.26
N TYR A 104 -0.39 3.83 -18.27
CA TYR A 104 -0.02 2.53 -17.70
C TYR A 104 -0.31 1.40 -18.69
N ARG A 105 0.73 0.94 -19.38
CA ARG A 105 0.60 -0.15 -20.36
C ARG A 105 0.65 -1.49 -19.65
N PRO A 106 -0.42 -2.30 -19.68
CA PRO A 106 -0.44 -3.57 -18.99
C PRO A 106 0.60 -4.54 -19.60
N ILE A 107 1.35 -5.21 -18.74
CA ILE A 107 2.24 -6.30 -19.12
C ILE A 107 1.38 -7.58 -19.22
N PRO A 108 1.33 -8.23 -20.39
CA PRO A 108 0.52 -9.43 -20.58
C PRO A 108 0.98 -10.57 -19.67
N ASN A 109 0.05 -11.45 -19.31
CA ASN A 109 0.32 -12.67 -18.53
C ASN A 109 0.97 -12.40 -17.15
N THR A 110 0.55 -11.33 -16.46
CA THR A 110 1.00 -11.02 -15.11
C THR A 110 -0.16 -11.05 -14.12
N ASN A 111 0.05 -11.71 -12.97
CA ASN A 111 -0.89 -11.71 -11.86
C ASN A 111 -0.10 -11.56 -10.54
N PRO A 112 -0.31 -10.49 -9.75
CA PRO A 112 -1.16 -9.33 -10.01
C PRO A 112 -0.77 -8.57 -11.28
N GLN A 113 -1.73 -7.84 -11.87
CA GLN A 113 -1.49 -7.08 -13.11
C GLN A 113 -0.34 -6.09 -12.93
N LYS A 114 0.64 -6.17 -13.82
CA LYS A 114 1.78 -5.24 -13.88
C LYS A 114 1.64 -4.26 -15.03
N TYR A 115 2.29 -3.11 -14.91
CA TYR A 115 2.25 -2.05 -15.90
C TYR A 115 3.63 -1.47 -16.17
N GLU A 116 3.81 -0.89 -17.35
CA GLU A 116 4.96 -0.06 -17.71
C GLU A 116 4.49 1.36 -18.05
N THR A 117 5.33 2.33 -17.69
CA THR A 117 5.24 3.73 -18.09
C THR A 117 6.58 4.14 -18.69
N ARG A 118 6.63 5.30 -19.35
CA ARG A 118 7.87 5.83 -19.93
C ARG A 118 8.98 6.09 -18.91
N PHE A 119 8.65 6.24 -17.63
CA PHE A 119 9.63 6.44 -16.57
C PHE A 119 10.09 5.14 -15.87
N THR A 120 9.54 3.98 -16.21
CA THR A 120 9.80 2.73 -15.48
C THR A 120 11.29 2.40 -15.40
N ASP A 121 11.99 2.42 -16.54
CA ASP A 121 13.42 2.11 -16.60
C ASP A 121 14.29 3.17 -15.90
N PHE A 122 13.88 4.44 -15.97
CA PHE A 122 14.54 5.52 -15.24
C PHE A 122 14.46 5.30 -13.73
N ILE A 123 13.28 5.02 -13.19
CA ILE A 123 13.10 4.74 -11.76
C ILE A 123 13.90 3.52 -11.34
N LYS A 124 13.85 2.43 -12.13
CA LYS A 124 14.63 1.22 -11.84
C LYS A 124 16.15 1.49 -11.83
N LYS A 125 16.64 2.32 -12.74
CA LYS A 125 18.09 2.59 -12.85
C LYS A 125 18.61 3.58 -11.82
N TYR A 126 17.86 4.65 -11.53
CA TYR A 126 18.37 5.79 -10.76
C TYR A 126 17.73 5.94 -9.37
N ILE A 127 16.52 5.42 -9.15
CA ILE A 127 15.80 5.58 -7.89
C ILE A 127 15.83 4.32 -7.03
N GLN A 128 15.67 3.13 -7.61
CA GLN A 128 15.77 1.86 -6.86
C GLN A 128 17.07 1.74 -6.02
N PRO A 129 18.26 2.16 -6.50
CA PRO A 129 19.45 2.16 -5.66
C PRO A 129 19.35 3.08 -4.43
N ILE A 130 18.61 4.19 -4.53
CA ILE A 130 18.35 5.10 -3.41
C ILE A 130 17.41 4.42 -2.42
N GLU A 131 16.31 3.82 -2.90
CA GLU A 131 15.39 3.05 -2.06
C GLU A 131 16.12 1.95 -1.27
N ASP A 132 16.99 1.18 -1.93
CA ASP A 132 17.80 0.13 -1.30
C ASP A 132 18.78 0.70 -0.27
N LYS A 133 19.43 1.82 -0.59
CA LYS A 133 20.36 2.49 0.32
C LYS A 133 19.67 2.90 1.62
N TYR A 134 18.46 3.44 1.56
CA TYR A 134 17.72 3.86 2.77
C TYR A 134 17.09 2.69 3.52
N LEU A 135 16.61 1.67 2.82
CA LEU A 135 16.16 0.42 3.45
C LEU A 135 17.26 -0.19 4.33
N ALA A 136 18.51 -0.17 3.87
CA ALA A 136 19.64 -0.73 4.61
C ALA A 136 20.08 0.08 5.84
N LYS A 137 19.57 1.31 6.06
CA LYS A 137 19.99 2.17 7.17
C LYS A 137 19.41 1.78 8.53
N ASN A 138 18.30 1.04 8.57
CA ASN A 138 17.67 0.60 9.81
C ASN A 138 16.96 -0.74 9.60
N ASN A 139 17.23 -1.72 10.46
CA ASN A 139 16.65 -3.06 10.36
C ASN A 139 15.13 -3.12 10.62
N LYS A 140 14.56 -2.06 11.20
CA LYS A 140 13.11 -1.92 11.37
C LYS A 140 12.40 -1.59 10.05
N PHE A 141 13.12 -1.06 9.05
CA PHE A 141 12.54 -0.78 7.75
C PHE A 141 12.19 -2.06 7.02
N LYS A 142 10.97 -2.10 6.48
CA LYS A 142 10.48 -3.20 5.66
C LYS A 142 10.50 -2.86 4.18
N TYR A 143 10.36 -1.59 3.83
CA TYR A 143 10.53 -1.08 2.46
C TYR A 143 10.76 0.44 2.45
N PHE A 144 11.34 0.92 1.36
CA PHE A 144 11.24 2.30 0.88
C PHE A 144 10.66 2.23 -0.53
N LEU A 145 9.58 2.95 -0.78
CA LEU A 145 8.83 2.80 -2.03
C LEU A 145 8.35 4.16 -2.54
N LEU A 146 8.88 4.55 -3.70
CA LEU A 146 8.36 5.67 -4.48
C LEU A 146 7.16 5.21 -5.30
N VAL A 147 6.04 5.92 -5.17
CA VAL A 147 4.85 5.73 -6.01
C VAL A 147 4.41 7.06 -6.61
N ASP A 148 3.84 7.03 -7.81
CA ASP A 148 3.15 8.21 -8.34
C ASP A 148 1.82 8.46 -7.61
N ASN A 149 1.15 9.56 -7.92
CA ASN A 149 -0.12 9.97 -7.30
C ASN A 149 -1.33 9.03 -7.56
N ASN A 150 -1.16 7.96 -8.32
CA ASN A 150 -2.13 6.87 -8.49
C ASN A 150 -1.68 5.56 -7.83
N GLY A 151 -0.64 5.61 -6.99
CA GLY A 151 -0.10 4.46 -6.27
C GLY A 151 0.74 3.53 -7.14
N TYR A 152 1.14 3.93 -8.35
CA TYR A 152 1.96 3.07 -9.21
C TYR A 152 3.43 3.10 -8.80
N ALA A 153 3.96 1.92 -8.51
CA ALA A 153 5.37 1.68 -8.21
C ALA A 153 6.08 1.12 -9.45
N ALA A 154 6.83 1.95 -10.17
CA ALA A 154 7.61 1.52 -11.34
C ALA A 154 8.70 0.50 -10.99
N ALA A 155 9.37 0.71 -9.85
CA ALA A 155 10.31 -0.22 -9.25
C ALA A 155 9.92 -0.44 -7.78
N HIS A 156 10.69 -1.26 -7.09
CA HIS A 156 10.62 -1.45 -5.65
C HIS A 156 12.05 -1.73 -5.16
N ASN A 157 12.33 -1.70 -3.86
CA ASN A 157 13.59 -2.26 -3.32
C ASN A 157 13.97 -3.58 -4.00
N SER A 158 15.25 -3.79 -4.32
CA SER A 158 15.76 -4.93 -5.10
C SER A 158 15.46 -6.30 -4.47
N ILE A 159 15.16 -6.35 -3.17
CA ILE A 159 14.71 -7.57 -2.49
C ILE A 159 13.28 -7.98 -2.90
N TYR A 160 12.46 -7.04 -3.35
CA TYR A 160 11.08 -7.23 -3.83
C TYR A 160 10.90 -6.93 -5.32
N ASP A 161 11.98 -6.83 -6.09
CA ASP A 161 11.96 -6.64 -7.55
C ASP A 161 12.80 -7.74 -8.25
N LYS A 162 12.58 -8.99 -7.84
CA LYS A 162 13.21 -10.17 -8.45
C LYS A 162 12.57 -10.49 -9.80
N PRO A 163 13.29 -11.10 -10.76
CA PRO A 163 12.69 -11.58 -12.01
C PRO A 163 11.49 -12.49 -11.74
N LEU A 164 10.45 -12.38 -12.58
CA LEU A 164 9.29 -13.27 -12.50
C LEU A 164 9.68 -14.71 -12.79
N THR A 165 9.15 -15.62 -12.00
CA THR A 165 9.41 -17.06 -12.10
C THR A 165 8.26 -17.81 -12.76
N GLY A 166 7.06 -17.21 -12.83
CA GLY A 166 5.83 -17.84 -13.28
C GLY A 166 5.08 -18.59 -12.16
N ASP A 167 5.67 -18.68 -10.96
CA ASP A 167 5.04 -19.21 -9.76
C ASP A 167 4.39 -18.05 -8.99
N TYR A 168 3.05 -18.03 -8.97
CA TYR A 168 2.27 -16.94 -8.38
C TYR A 168 2.66 -16.66 -6.92
N GLU A 169 2.80 -17.68 -6.08
CA GLU A 169 3.08 -17.51 -4.64
C GLU A 169 4.49 -16.92 -4.43
N LYS A 170 5.46 -17.34 -5.23
CA LYS A 170 6.83 -16.78 -5.18
C LYS A 170 6.88 -15.36 -5.72
N ASP A 171 6.21 -15.10 -6.83
CA ASP A 171 6.24 -13.82 -7.53
C ASP A 171 5.46 -12.74 -6.74
N LEU A 172 4.38 -13.11 -6.05
CA LEU A 172 3.60 -12.21 -5.20
C LEU A 172 4.45 -11.57 -4.10
N ILE A 173 5.37 -12.34 -3.51
CA ILE A 173 6.25 -11.91 -2.41
C ILE A 173 7.51 -11.20 -2.97
N ASN A 174 8.15 -11.78 -3.98
CA ASN A 174 9.48 -11.37 -4.43
C ASN A 174 9.47 -10.39 -5.62
N ASN A 175 8.33 -10.16 -6.26
CA ASN A 175 8.17 -9.18 -7.34
C ASN A 175 6.92 -8.29 -7.13
N ARG A 176 7.14 -7.23 -6.36
CA ARG A 176 6.14 -6.21 -6.02
C ARG A 176 6.28 -4.93 -6.86
N SER A 177 7.25 -4.86 -7.77
CA SER A 177 7.41 -3.74 -8.71
C SER A 177 6.37 -3.77 -9.84
N LYS A 178 6.31 -2.66 -10.59
CA LYS A 178 5.43 -2.45 -11.74
C LYS A 178 3.95 -2.64 -11.40
N ARG A 179 3.54 -2.42 -10.15
CA ARG A 179 2.17 -2.64 -9.65
C ARG A 179 1.56 -1.33 -9.16
N LYS A 180 0.23 -1.28 -9.10
CA LYS A 180 -0.51 -0.23 -8.39
C LYS A 180 -0.83 -0.70 -6.97
N PHE A 181 -0.54 0.15 -6.00
CA PHE A 181 -0.96 0.05 -4.61
C PHE A 181 -2.13 1.01 -4.41
N ASP A 182 -3.27 0.63 -4.98
CA ASP A 182 -4.49 1.44 -5.07
C ASP A 182 -5.51 1.12 -3.97
N ASP A 183 -5.08 0.42 -2.92
CA ASP A 183 -5.82 0.29 -1.67
C ASP A 183 -5.91 1.65 -0.94
N PRO A 184 -6.87 1.84 -0.02
CA PRO A 184 -7.05 3.13 0.67
C PRO A 184 -5.79 3.66 1.36
N VAL A 185 -4.99 2.79 2.00
CA VAL A 185 -3.76 3.18 2.70
C VAL A 185 -2.70 3.62 1.68
N GLY A 186 -2.56 2.89 0.59
CA GLY A 186 -1.63 3.22 -0.49
C GLY A 186 -1.97 4.50 -1.24
N LEU A 187 -3.25 4.72 -1.55
CA LEU A 187 -3.70 5.97 -2.17
C LEU A 187 -3.57 7.17 -1.25
N ALA A 188 -3.81 7.00 0.06
CA ALA A 188 -3.57 8.06 1.03
C ALA A 188 -2.10 8.50 1.03
N CYS A 189 -1.15 7.56 1.03
CA CYS A 189 0.28 7.87 0.92
C CYS A 189 0.64 8.52 -0.42
N ALA A 190 0.13 7.98 -1.53
CA ALA A 190 0.40 8.49 -2.88
C ALA A 190 -0.12 9.91 -3.12
N ARG A 191 -1.23 10.28 -2.45
CA ARG A 191 -1.92 11.56 -2.64
C ARG A 191 -1.65 12.56 -1.52
N ASN A 192 -0.97 12.15 -0.45
CA ASN A 192 -0.65 13.01 0.68
C ASN A 192 0.20 14.19 0.24
N THR A 193 -0.24 15.41 0.55
CA THR A 193 0.53 16.65 0.34
C THR A 193 1.05 17.25 1.64
N GLU A 194 0.69 16.69 2.80
CA GLU A 194 1.19 17.12 4.11
C GLU A 194 2.65 16.67 4.30
N PRO A 195 3.46 17.38 5.11
CA PRO A 195 4.87 17.06 5.33
C PRO A 195 5.14 15.62 5.79
N LEU A 196 4.15 14.99 6.43
CA LEU A 196 4.18 13.60 6.85
C LEU A 196 2.75 13.08 7.06
N LEU A 197 2.52 11.85 6.64
CA LEU A 197 1.38 11.03 7.00
C LEU A 197 1.89 9.75 7.68
N VAL A 198 1.31 9.40 8.83
CA VAL A 198 1.57 8.16 9.58
C VAL A 198 0.28 7.37 9.67
N GLN A 199 0.32 6.11 9.26
CA GLN A 199 -0.81 5.18 9.32
C GLN A 199 -0.37 3.89 10.02
N THR A 200 -1.25 3.29 10.80
CA THR A 200 -1.05 1.93 11.30
C THR A 200 -1.71 0.97 10.32
N TYR A 201 -0.93 0.05 9.78
CA TYR A 201 -1.38 -0.91 8.78
C TYR A 201 -1.09 -2.34 9.25
N LEU A 202 -2.06 -3.23 9.07
CA LEU A 202 -1.86 -4.67 9.25
C LEU A 202 -1.35 -5.24 7.94
N ARG A 203 -0.10 -5.70 7.92
CA ARG A 203 0.43 -6.40 6.75
C ARG A 203 -0.28 -7.74 6.59
N ASP A 204 -0.29 -8.26 5.36
CA ASP A 204 -0.75 -9.61 5.02
C ASP A 204 -0.13 -10.72 5.91
N THR A 205 0.98 -10.43 6.61
CA THR A 205 1.68 -11.32 7.55
C THR A 205 1.17 -11.24 9.00
N GLY A 206 0.14 -10.46 9.31
CA GLY A 206 -0.48 -10.35 10.64
C GLY A 206 0.21 -9.40 11.63
N ASN A 207 1.36 -8.82 11.26
CA ASN A 207 2.06 -7.83 12.09
C ASN A 207 1.57 -6.43 11.77
N ALA A 208 1.24 -5.67 12.83
CA ALA A 208 1.02 -4.23 12.72
C ALA A 208 2.34 -3.54 12.37
N MET A 209 2.27 -2.57 11.46
CA MET A 209 3.39 -1.76 11.04
C MET A 209 2.96 -0.31 10.90
N TYR A 210 3.89 0.60 11.16
CA TYR A 210 3.71 2.00 10.80
C TYR A 210 4.06 2.19 9.33
N ASP A 211 3.14 2.74 8.55
CA ASP A 211 3.42 3.30 7.24
C ASP A 211 3.59 4.81 7.37
N MET A 212 4.78 5.29 7.03
CA MET A 212 5.10 6.71 7.06
C MET A 212 5.36 7.18 5.63
N SER A 213 4.72 8.28 5.21
CA SER A 213 4.88 8.81 3.86
C SER A 213 5.06 10.31 3.81
N VAL A 214 5.82 10.74 2.81
CA VAL A 214 6.10 12.14 2.50
C VAL A 214 5.81 12.41 1.01
N PRO A 215 5.31 13.60 0.65
CA PRO A 215 5.03 13.96 -0.73
C PRO A 215 6.33 14.06 -1.53
N ILE A 216 6.27 13.75 -2.82
CA ILE A 216 7.35 13.94 -3.79
C ILE A 216 6.88 14.99 -4.80
N TYR A 217 7.71 16.00 -5.02
CA TYR A 217 7.51 17.11 -5.92
C TYR A 217 8.57 17.07 -7.02
N VAL A 218 8.10 17.15 -8.26
CA VAL A 218 8.94 17.25 -9.45
C VAL A 218 8.56 18.56 -10.13
N GLU A 219 9.55 19.39 -10.48
CA GLU A 219 9.30 20.71 -11.11
C GLU A 219 8.28 21.58 -10.31
N GLY A 220 8.29 21.48 -8.98
CA GLY A 220 7.40 22.23 -8.09
C GLY A 220 5.95 21.73 -8.02
N LYS A 221 5.62 20.60 -8.66
CA LYS A 221 4.28 19.99 -8.64
C LYS A 221 4.29 18.64 -7.96
N HIS A 222 3.22 18.33 -7.22
CA HIS A 222 3.08 17.05 -6.54
C HIS A 222 3.01 15.91 -7.55
N TRP A 223 3.98 15.01 -7.50
CA TRP A 223 4.14 13.90 -8.43
C TRP A 223 3.59 12.59 -7.86
N GLY A 224 3.77 12.37 -6.55
CA GLY A 224 3.36 11.17 -5.83
C GLY A 224 3.94 11.14 -4.41
N GLY A 225 4.08 9.96 -3.82
CA GLY A 225 4.55 9.80 -2.44
C GLY A 225 5.74 8.86 -2.33
N LEU A 226 6.65 9.17 -1.39
CA LEU A 226 7.64 8.22 -0.89
C LEU A 226 7.13 7.68 0.44
N ARG A 227 7.01 6.35 0.55
CA ARG A 227 6.53 5.68 1.77
C ARG A 227 7.52 4.66 2.29
N THR A 228 7.59 4.52 3.61
CA THR A 228 8.38 3.51 4.30
C THR A 228 7.52 2.77 5.31
N GLY A 229 7.71 1.46 5.35
CA GLY A 229 7.11 0.58 6.33
C GLY A 229 8.07 0.33 7.49
N VAL A 230 7.61 0.48 8.72
CA VAL A 230 8.41 0.23 9.93
C VAL A 230 7.69 -0.75 10.84
N GLU A 231 8.40 -1.79 11.27
CA GLU A 231 7.91 -2.69 12.31
C GLU A 231 7.78 -1.93 13.65
N VAL A 232 6.63 -2.11 14.31
CA VAL A 232 6.32 -1.53 15.63
C VAL A 232 7.36 -1.98 16.66
#